data_AF-A0A3Q7J597-F1
#
_entry.id   AF-A0A3Q7J597-F1
#
_cell.length_a   1.000
_cell.length_b   1.000
_cell.length_c   1.000
_cell.angle_alpha   90.00
_cell.angle_beta   90.00
_cell.angle_gamma   90.00
#
_symmetry.space_group_name_H-M   'P 1'
#
loop_
_entity.id
_entity.type
_entity.pdbx_description
1 polymer ?
#
loop_
_entity_poly.entity_id
_entity_poly.type
_entity_poly.pdbx_seq_one_letter_code
_entity_poly.pdbx_strand_id
1 'polypeptide(L)'
;MTGLSWKRGTTLHEGGFGAISLASTSNALFCGVTLPSLIALKSCDFNASQSLKEEVEILLMFKHSPYIVHYFGSNVSFDDNVNLYNLLLEYASGGSLADHRQNCNSLLQFEDKKHRKNVLLGLSCIHNNGIIYCDIKPGNILLVGMDKIAKIGNFGLSVTLEQGMNQKQEVIRGIERYMALKSVINTEYSPRVNIWVLGCTVYELIMGH
;
A
#
# COMPACT_ATOMS: atom_id res chain seq x y z
N MET A 1 9.87 28.79 -12.33
CA MET A 1 8.94 27.93 -11.57
C MET A 1 8.24 27.01 -12.56
N THR A 2 8.76 25.81 -12.79
CA THR A 2 8.02 24.77 -13.51
C THR A 2 6.85 24.37 -12.63
N GLY A 3 5.63 24.70 -13.05
CA GLY A 3 4.42 24.39 -12.31
C GLY A 3 4.32 22.90 -12.03
N LEU A 4 3.79 22.54 -10.86
CA LEU A 4 3.47 21.15 -10.53
C LEU A 4 2.50 20.61 -11.60
N SER A 5 2.74 19.39 -12.09
CA SER A 5 1.90 18.71 -13.08
C SER A 5 0.55 18.26 -12.52
N TRP A 6 0.27 18.57 -11.25
CA TRP A 6 -0.89 18.15 -10.50
C TRP A 6 -1.37 19.23 -9.54
N LYS A 7 -2.65 19.15 -9.15
CA LYS A 7 -3.29 19.99 -8.15
C LYS A 7 -3.91 19.11 -7.06
N ARG A 8 -3.49 19.31 -5.82
CA ARG A 8 -4.07 18.62 -4.65
C ARG A 8 -5.55 18.97 -4.50
N GLY A 9 -6.36 17.97 -4.23
CA GLY A 9 -7.77 18.06 -3.93
C GLY A 9 -8.06 17.58 -2.51
N THR A 10 -9.18 16.89 -2.33
CA THR A 10 -9.67 16.44 -1.03
C THR A 10 -8.76 15.40 -0.38
N THR A 11 -8.52 15.55 0.92
CA THR A 11 -7.91 14.51 1.75
C THR A 11 -8.90 13.36 1.94
N LEU A 12 -8.46 12.16 1.57
CA LEU A 12 -9.22 10.91 1.66
C LEU A 12 -9.00 10.23 3.01
N HIS A 13 -7.77 10.32 3.55
CA HIS A 13 -7.39 9.70 4.80
C HIS A 13 -6.23 10.47 5.44
N GLU A 14 -6.18 10.48 6.77
CA GLU A 14 -5.07 11.04 7.55
C GLU A 14 -4.75 10.09 8.70
N GLY A 15 -3.47 9.79 8.89
CA GLY A 15 -3.02 8.87 9.93
C GLY A 15 -1.53 9.02 10.25
N GLY A 16 -1.02 8.13 11.10
CA GLY A 16 0.36 8.22 11.61
C GLY A 16 1.46 8.13 10.54
N PHE A 17 1.15 7.67 9.32
CA PHE A 17 2.07 7.58 8.18
C PHE A 17 1.88 8.71 7.16
N GLY A 18 1.14 9.76 7.53
CA GLY A 18 0.85 10.92 6.68
C GLY A 18 -0.59 10.97 6.19
N ALA A 19 -0.85 11.91 5.28
CA ALA A 19 -2.15 12.15 4.67
C ALA A 19 -2.18 11.58 3.25
N ILE A 20 -3.32 10.98 2.89
CA ILE A 20 -3.63 10.56 1.52
C ILE A 20 -4.66 11.53 0.96
N SER A 21 -4.32 12.24 -0.13
CA SER A 21 -5.22 13.17 -0.81
C SER A 21 -5.41 12.77 -2.27
N LEU A 22 -6.59 13.02 -2.82
CA LEU A 22 -6.81 12.95 -4.26
C LEU A 22 -6.12 14.14 -4.94
N ALA A 23 -5.53 13.95 -6.11
CA ALA A 23 -5.03 15.06 -6.91
C ALA A 23 -5.40 14.89 -8.38
N SER A 24 -5.77 16.01 -9.01
CA SER A 24 -6.00 16.07 -10.46
C SER A 24 -4.71 16.42 -11.17
N THR A 25 -4.50 15.83 -12.34
CA THR A 25 -3.32 16.12 -13.18
C THR A 25 -3.78 16.66 -14.53
N SER A 26 -2.90 17.40 -15.20
CA SER A 26 -3.15 17.91 -16.55
C SER A 26 -2.76 16.91 -17.65
N ASN A 27 -2.62 15.62 -17.32
CA ASN A 27 -1.99 14.58 -18.15
C ASN A 27 -0.58 14.98 -18.65
N ALA A 28 0.09 15.88 -17.92
CA ALA A 28 1.42 16.31 -18.24
C ALA A 28 2.44 15.20 -17.94
N LEU A 29 3.57 15.27 -18.64
CA LEU A 29 4.73 14.44 -18.34
C LEU A 29 5.31 14.83 -16.98
N PHE A 30 5.44 13.85 -16.09
CA PHE A 30 6.16 13.96 -14.84
C PHE A 30 7.32 12.97 -14.87
N CYS A 31 8.56 13.47 -14.83
CA CYS A 31 9.77 12.62 -14.90
C CYS A 31 9.77 11.64 -16.10
N GLY A 32 9.21 12.03 -17.25
CA GLY A 32 9.13 11.17 -18.44
C GLY A 32 7.96 10.18 -18.45
N VAL A 33 7.10 10.19 -17.43
CA VAL A 33 5.89 9.36 -17.34
C VAL A 33 4.65 10.22 -17.50
N THR A 34 3.69 9.80 -18.33
CA THR A 34 2.39 10.46 -18.44
C THR A 34 1.56 10.12 -17.20
N LEU A 35 1.19 11.14 -16.42
CA LEU A 35 0.30 10.94 -15.28
C LEU A 35 -1.15 10.73 -15.76
N PRO A 36 -1.93 9.85 -15.10
CA PRO A 36 -3.37 9.77 -15.31
C PRO A 36 -4.07 11.02 -14.77
N SER A 37 -5.29 11.29 -15.22
CA SER A 37 -6.07 12.47 -14.85
C SER A 37 -6.31 12.61 -13.34
N LEU A 38 -6.30 11.48 -12.61
CA LEU A 38 -6.39 11.43 -11.16
C LEU A 38 -5.31 10.51 -10.58
N ILE A 39 -4.65 10.99 -9.53
CA ILE A 39 -3.65 10.25 -8.75
C ILE A 39 -3.96 10.37 -7.25
N ALA A 40 -3.41 9.46 -6.46
CA ALA A 40 -3.38 9.57 -5.00
C ALA A 40 -2.03 10.16 -4.57
N LEU A 41 -2.06 11.14 -3.67
CA LEU A 41 -0.88 11.72 -3.04
C LEU A 41 -0.76 11.21 -1.61
N LYS A 42 0.29 10.46 -1.31
CA LYS A 42 0.66 10.16 0.09
C LYS A 42 1.71 11.16 0.53
N SER A 43 1.39 11.97 1.53
CA SER A 43 2.19 13.14 1.90
C SER A 43 2.50 13.18 3.39
N CYS A 44 3.69 13.67 3.74
CA CYS A 44 4.07 13.98 5.13
C CYS A 44 4.94 15.23 5.18
N ASP A 45 5.20 15.75 6.38
CA ASP A 45 6.22 16.78 6.60
C ASP A 45 7.56 16.30 6.01
N PHE A 46 8.23 17.17 5.25
CA PHE A 46 9.50 16.86 4.61
C PHE A 46 10.57 16.43 5.61
N ASN A 47 10.60 16.99 6.81
CA ASN A 47 11.55 16.63 7.86
C ASN A 47 11.28 15.23 8.45
N ALA A 48 10.05 14.74 8.34
CA ALA A 48 9.63 13.41 8.78
C ALA A 48 9.52 12.39 7.63
N SER A 49 10.08 12.70 6.46
CA SER A 49 9.89 11.92 5.21
C SER A 49 10.68 10.62 5.09
N GLN A 50 11.46 10.24 6.10
CA GLN A 50 12.36 9.08 6.00
C GLN A 50 11.61 7.78 5.69
N SER A 51 10.50 7.51 6.37
CA SER A 51 9.70 6.30 6.13
C SER A 51 9.07 6.28 4.74
N LEU A 52 8.64 7.43 4.22
CA LEU A 52 8.10 7.54 2.86
C LEU A 52 9.19 7.33 1.80
N LYS A 53 10.43 7.77 2.05
CA LYS A 53 11.57 7.51 1.16
C LYS A 53 11.93 6.03 1.13
N GLU A 54 11.92 5.36 2.28
CA GLU A 54 12.12 3.90 2.37
C GLU A 54 11.02 3.13 1.62
N GLU A 55 9.77 3.58 1.73
CA GLU A 55 8.65 3.03 0.95
C GLU A 55 8.85 3.21 -0.56
N VAL A 56 9.41 4.34 -1.01
CA VAL A 56 9.75 4.56 -2.42
C VAL A 56 10.76 3.52 -2.91
N GLU A 57 11.81 3.22 -2.15
CA GLU A 57 12.81 2.21 -2.53
C GLU A 57 12.17 0.84 -2.80
N ILE A 58 11.20 0.45 -1.98
CA ILE A 58 10.45 -0.80 -2.17
C ILE A 58 9.53 -0.72 -3.40
N LEU A 59 8.77 0.37 -3.55
CA LEU A 59 7.86 0.56 -4.69
C LEU A 59 8.59 0.56 -6.04
N LEU A 60 9.82 1.08 -6.09
CA LEU A 60 10.66 1.07 -7.29
C LEU A 60 10.99 -0.34 -7.79
N MET A 61 10.98 -1.36 -6.92
CA MET A 61 11.19 -2.77 -7.28
C MET A 61 10.02 -3.35 -8.07
N PHE A 62 8.83 -2.73 -7.98
CA PHE A 62 7.57 -3.30 -8.45
C PHE A 62 6.90 -2.51 -9.58
N LYS A 63 7.63 -1.63 -10.27
CA LYS A 63 7.12 -0.75 -11.34
C LYS A 63 6.27 -1.44 -12.40
N HIS A 64 6.57 -2.70 -12.70
CA HIS A 64 5.91 -3.48 -13.75
C HIS A 64 4.88 -4.50 -13.23
N SER A 65 4.66 -4.55 -11.92
CA SER A 65 3.70 -5.50 -11.33
C SER A 65 2.27 -5.01 -11.55
N PRO A 66 1.37 -5.82 -12.14
CA PRO A 66 -0.04 -5.46 -12.27
C PRO A 66 -0.82 -5.59 -10.95
N TYR A 67 -0.21 -6.16 -9.91
CA TYR A 67 -0.86 -6.46 -8.62
C TYR A 67 -0.33 -5.62 -7.45
N ILE A 68 0.48 -4.60 -7.75
CA ILE A 68 1.03 -3.65 -6.78
C ILE A 68 0.68 -2.24 -7.27
N VAL A 69 0.31 -1.35 -6.35
CA VAL A 69 -0.03 0.04 -6.66
C VAL A 69 1.11 0.70 -7.41
N HIS A 70 0.80 1.31 -8.55
CA HIS A 70 1.83 1.96 -9.35
C HIS A 70 2.33 3.25 -8.68
N TYR A 71 3.65 3.42 -8.68
CA TYR A 71 4.33 4.63 -8.21
C TYR A 71 4.80 5.45 -9.41
N PHE A 72 4.29 6.67 -9.54
CA PHE A 72 4.62 7.57 -10.64
C PHE A 72 5.85 8.43 -10.37
N GLY A 73 6.18 8.63 -9.09
CA GLY A 73 7.30 9.48 -8.68
C GLY A 73 7.02 10.22 -7.38
N SER A 74 7.98 11.03 -6.94
CA SER A 74 7.88 11.81 -5.70
C SER A 74 8.37 13.22 -5.92
N ASN A 75 7.84 14.18 -5.17
CA ASN A 75 8.31 15.56 -5.19
C ASN A 75 8.09 16.25 -3.85
N VAL A 76 8.69 17.44 -3.72
CA VAL A 76 8.41 18.35 -2.61
C VAL A 76 7.45 19.43 -3.09
N SER A 77 6.44 19.73 -2.27
CA SER A 77 5.54 20.87 -2.45
C SER A 77 5.56 21.75 -1.21
N PHE A 78 5.20 23.01 -1.37
CA PHE A 78 4.99 23.94 -0.26
C PHE A 78 3.50 24.19 -0.13
N ASP A 79 2.90 23.77 1.00
CA ASP A 79 1.47 23.92 1.28
C ASP A 79 1.30 24.35 2.75
N ASP A 80 0.39 25.28 3.03
CA ASP A 80 0.13 25.82 4.38
C ASP A 80 1.40 26.19 5.19
N ASN A 81 2.38 26.81 4.52
CA ASN A 81 3.69 27.18 5.09
C ASN A 81 4.58 26.00 5.53
N VAL A 82 4.29 24.79 5.08
CA VAL A 82 5.06 23.57 5.38
C VAL A 82 5.58 22.94 4.09
N ASN A 83 6.83 22.48 4.12
CA ASN A 83 7.37 21.65 3.06
C ASN A 83 6.84 20.23 3.24
N LEU A 84 6.16 19.71 2.22
CA LEU A 84 5.61 18.36 2.22
C LEU A 84 6.36 17.50 1.21
N TYR A 85 6.73 16.31 1.63
CA TYR A 85 7.20 15.26 0.73
C TYR A 85 6.01 14.44 0.24
N ASN A 86 5.83 14.33 -1.08
CA ASN A 86 4.68 13.69 -1.70
C ASN A 86 5.11 12.48 -2.54
N LEU A 87 4.44 11.35 -2.36
CA LEU A 87 4.44 10.21 -3.26
C LEU A 87 3.22 10.29 -4.17
N LEU A 88 3.45 10.21 -5.48
CA LEU A 88 2.41 10.15 -6.50
C LEU A 88 2.12 8.69 -6.81
N LEU A 89 0.92 8.23 -6.47
CA LEU A 89 0.50 6.85 -6.56
C LEU A 89 -0.74 6.69 -7.44
N GLU A 90 -0.92 5.48 -7.96
CA GLU A 90 -2.14 5.07 -8.65
C GLU A 90 -3.37 5.29 -7.77
N TYR A 91 -4.36 6.00 -8.32
CA TYR A 91 -5.62 6.20 -7.61
C TYR A 91 -6.52 4.97 -7.71
N ALA A 92 -6.92 4.44 -6.56
CA ALA A 92 -7.86 3.34 -6.45
C ALA A 92 -9.30 3.84 -6.43
N SER A 93 -9.89 4.03 -7.61
CA SER A 93 -11.25 4.51 -7.79
C SER A 93 -12.32 3.61 -7.15
N GLY A 94 -12.02 2.32 -6.93
CA GLY A 94 -12.91 1.37 -6.26
C GLY A 94 -12.76 1.34 -4.73
N GLY A 95 -11.93 2.21 -4.15
CA GLY A 95 -11.59 2.18 -2.72
C GLY A 95 -10.74 0.95 -2.34
N SER A 96 -10.75 0.61 -1.06
CA SER A 96 -10.12 -0.58 -0.51
C SER A 96 -11.11 -1.73 -0.35
N LEU A 97 -10.61 -2.96 -0.12
CA LEU A 97 -11.47 -4.08 0.27
C LEU A 97 -12.17 -3.84 1.61
N ALA A 98 -11.61 -3.01 2.50
CA ALA A 98 -12.30 -2.62 3.73
C ALA A 98 -13.56 -1.78 3.43
N ASP A 99 -13.46 -0.81 2.52
CA ASP A 99 -14.58 0.03 2.09
C ASP A 99 -15.64 -0.80 1.36
N HIS A 100 -15.19 -1.75 0.53
CA HIS A 100 -16.09 -2.65 -0.17
C HIS A 100 -16.88 -3.54 0.80
N ARG A 101 -16.24 -4.05 1.86
CA ARG A 101 -16.90 -4.84 2.91
C ARG A 101 -17.97 -4.05 3.66
N GLN A 102 -17.71 -2.80 4.04
CA GLN A 102 -18.69 -1.99 4.77
C GLN A 102 -19.98 -1.74 3.97
N ASN A 103 -19.87 -1.69 2.65
CA ASN A 103 -20.98 -1.38 1.75
C ASN A 103 -21.72 -2.63 1.22
N CYS A 104 -21.20 -3.84 1.46
CA CYS A 104 -21.76 -5.07 0.91
C CYS A 104 -22.24 -6.04 1.99
N ASN A 105 -23.56 -6.18 2.11
CA ASN A 105 -24.19 -7.27 2.85
C ASN A 105 -24.10 -8.58 2.03
N SER A 106 -23.10 -9.39 2.34
CA SER A 106 -23.03 -10.86 2.17
C SER A 106 -23.00 -11.54 0.78
N LEU A 107 -22.93 -10.87 -0.37
CA LEU A 107 -23.11 -11.58 -1.66
C LEU A 107 -22.17 -11.19 -2.82
N LEU A 108 -20.86 -11.49 -2.78
CA LEU A 108 -20.01 -11.52 -4.00
C LEU A 108 -18.85 -12.54 -3.97
N GLN A 109 -19.16 -13.84 -3.76
CA GLN A 109 -18.15 -14.93 -3.80
C GLN A 109 -17.26 -14.94 -5.06
N PHE A 110 -17.77 -14.44 -6.20
CA PHE A 110 -17.05 -14.39 -7.47
C PHE A 110 -15.96 -13.30 -7.50
N GLU A 111 -16.27 -12.09 -7.03
CA GLU A 111 -15.27 -11.01 -6.94
C GLU A 111 -14.19 -11.39 -5.93
N ASP A 112 -14.56 -12.06 -4.83
CA ASP A 112 -13.61 -12.51 -3.82
C ASP A 112 -12.56 -13.48 -4.39
N LYS A 113 -12.95 -14.40 -5.29
CA LYS A 113 -11.99 -15.34 -5.90
C LYS A 113 -10.97 -14.61 -6.77
N LYS A 114 -11.41 -13.60 -7.54
CA LYS A 114 -10.54 -12.76 -8.36
C LYS A 114 -9.60 -11.94 -7.48
N HIS A 115 -10.13 -11.27 -6.46
CA HIS A 115 -9.33 -10.48 -5.53
C HIS A 115 -8.29 -11.33 -4.79
N ARG A 116 -8.67 -12.51 -4.27
CA ARG A 116 -7.73 -13.44 -3.65
C ARG A 116 -6.60 -13.86 -4.59
N LYS A 117 -6.93 -14.19 -5.85
CA LYS A 117 -5.93 -14.54 -6.87
C LYS A 117 -4.95 -13.39 -7.10
N ASN A 118 -5.45 -12.17 -7.28
CA ASN A 118 -4.61 -11.00 -7.50
C ASN A 118 -3.68 -10.71 -6.30
N VAL A 119 -4.21 -10.78 -5.08
CA VAL A 119 -3.42 -10.58 -3.85
C VAL A 119 -2.33 -11.65 -3.71
N LEU A 120 -2.63 -12.92 -4.00
CA LEU A 120 -1.63 -14.00 -4.01
C LEU A 120 -0.52 -13.76 -5.03
N LEU A 121 -0.86 -13.32 -6.24
CA LEU A 121 0.12 -12.99 -7.28
C LEU A 121 0.98 -11.78 -6.89
N GLY A 122 0.37 -10.76 -6.28
CA GLY A 122 1.09 -9.62 -5.71
C GLY A 122 2.07 -10.03 -4.61
N LEU A 123 1.62 -10.82 -3.63
CA LEU A 123 2.50 -11.32 -2.56
C LEU A 123 3.62 -12.21 -3.08
N SER A 124 3.34 -13.08 -4.06
CA SER A 124 4.39 -13.87 -4.70
C SER A 124 5.46 -12.98 -5.33
N CYS A 125 5.06 -11.89 -6.00
CA CYS A 125 6.00 -10.90 -6.55
C CYS A 125 6.85 -10.24 -5.45
N ILE A 126 6.21 -9.84 -4.35
CA ILE A 126 6.87 -9.22 -3.18
C ILE A 126 7.91 -10.18 -2.56
N HIS A 127 7.51 -11.42 -2.30
CA HIS A 127 8.36 -12.43 -1.67
C HIS A 127 9.54 -12.85 -2.56
N ASN A 128 9.31 -12.98 -3.87
CA ASN A 128 10.38 -13.30 -4.82
C ASN A 128 11.44 -12.20 -4.93
N ASN A 129 11.13 -10.97 -4.51
CA ASN A 129 12.05 -9.84 -4.42
C ASN A 129 12.67 -9.68 -3.02
N GLY A 130 12.46 -10.65 -2.12
CA GLY A 130 13.05 -10.62 -0.79
C GLY A 130 12.45 -9.54 0.13
N ILE A 131 11.18 -9.19 -0.07
CA ILE A 131 10.45 -8.26 0.78
C ILE A 131 9.43 -9.02 1.64
N ILE A 132 9.28 -8.62 2.89
CA ILE A 132 8.21 -9.03 3.80
C ILE A 132 7.27 -7.83 3.92
N TYR A 133 6.00 -8.00 3.54
CA TYR A 133 5.07 -6.86 3.40
C TYR A 133 4.54 -6.30 4.73
N CYS A 134 4.33 -7.17 5.72
CA CYS A 134 4.04 -6.86 7.12
C CYS A 134 2.74 -6.13 7.47
N ASP A 135 1.97 -5.62 6.52
CA ASP A 135 0.69 -4.92 6.80
C ASP A 135 -0.47 -5.44 5.95
N ILE A 136 -0.58 -6.77 5.80
CA ILE A 136 -1.70 -7.38 5.06
C ILE A 136 -2.99 -7.14 5.85
N LYS A 137 -3.86 -6.31 5.30
CA LYS A 137 -5.21 -6.02 5.79
C LYS A 137 -6.11 -5.54 4.65
N PRO A 138 -7.44 -5.69 4.76
CA PRO A 138 -8.37 -5.25 3.72
C PRO A 138 -8.20 -3.78 3.29
N GLY A 139 -7.85 -2.90 4.22
CA GLY A 139 -7.64 -1.47 3.95
C GLY A 139 -6.44 -1.16 3.06
N ASN A 140 -5.47 -2.06 2.95
CA ASN A 140 -4.30 -1.90 2.08
C ASN A 140 -4.43 -2.65 0.75
N ILE A 141 -5.52 -3.39 0.54
CA ILE A 141 -5.83 -4.02 -0.75
C ILE A 141 -6.76 -3.08 -1.51
N LEU A 142 -6.21 -2.41 -2.52
CA LEU A 142 -6.87 -1.34 -3.26
C LEU A 142 -7.48 -1.86 -4.56
N LEU A 143 -8.68 -1.40 -4.89
CA LEU A 143 -9.40 -1.77 -6.11
C LEU A 143 -9.23 -0.69 -7.17
N VAL A 144 -8.53 -1.02 -8.25
CA VAL A 144 -8.16 -0.05 -9.29
C VAL A 144 -8.88 -0.30 -10.61
N GLY A 145 -9.36 0.79 -11.22
CA GLY A 145 -9.98 0.80 -12.54
C GLY A 145 -11.38 0.21 -12.56
N MET A 146 -12.00 0.21 -13.74
CA MET A 146 -13.35 -0.33 -13.95
C MET A 146 -13.44 -1.82 -13.64
N ASP A 147 -12.37 -2.56 -13.92
CA ASP A 147 -12.29 -4.00 -13.66
C ASP A 147 -12.06 -4.36 -12.19
N LYS A 148 -11.93 -3.36 -11.30
CA LYS A 148 -11.61 -3.52 -9.87
C LYS A 148 -10.44 -4.49 -9.64
N ILE A 149 -9.32 -4.24 -10.30
CA ILE A 149 -8.12 -5.07 -10.09
C ILE A 149 -7.63 -4.81 -8.67
N ALA A 150 -7.66 -5.85 -7.83
CA ALA A 150 -7.07 -5.77 -6.50
C ALA A 150 -5.54 -5.66 -6.59
N LYS A 151 -4.99 -4.63 -5.96
CA LYS A 151 -3.55 -4.34 -5.88
C LYS A 151 -3.14 -4.11 -4.44
N ILE A 152 -1.93 -4.53 -4.09
CA ILE A 152 -1.34 -4.27 -2.77
C ILE A 152 -0.76 -2.86 -2.78
N GLY A 153 -1.19 -2.01 -1.84
CA GLY A 153 -0.65 -0.66 -1.61
C GLY A 153 0.03 -0.54 -0.25
N ASN A 154 0.52 0.66 0.10
CA ASN A 154 1.05 1.00 1.43
C ASN A 154 2.16 0.06 1.94
N PHE A 155 3.40 0.34 1.58
CA PHE A 155 4.58 -0.43 1.96
C PHE A 155 5.36 0.18 3.14
N GLY A 156 4.76 1.16 3.85
CA GLY A 156 5.44 1.89 4.95
C GLY A 156 5.83 1.04 6.17
N LEU A 157 5.43 -0.23 6.22
CA LEU A 157 5.82 -1.21 7.25
C LEU A 157 6.57 -2.42 6.68
N SER A 158 6.78 -2.45 5.36
CA SER A 158 7.47 -3.53 4.69
C SER A 158 8.98 -3.48 4.98
N VAL A 159 9.60 -4.64 5.06
CA VAL A 159 11.04 -4.78 5.34
C VAL A 159 11.69 -5.75 4.37
N THR A 160 12.98 -5.60 4.13
CA THR A 160 13.75 -6.61 3.39
C THR A 160 13.94 -7.86 4.25
N LEU A 161 14.21 -9.01 3.63
CA LEU A 161 14.55 -10.25 4.35
C LEU A 161 15.75 -10.04 5.27
N GLU A 162 16.76 -9.29 4.81
CA GLU A 162 17.95 -8.97 5.61
C GLU A 162 17.58 -8.16 6.87
N GLN A 163 16.74 -7.13 6.73
CA GLN A 163 16.24 -6.37 7.87
C GLN A 163 15.43 -7.26 8.83
N GLY A 164 14.57 -8.14 8.30
CA GLY A 164 13.78 -9.06 9.11
C GLY A 164 14.61 -10.09 9.88
N MET A 165 15.76 -10.53 9.34
CA MET A 165 16.69 -11.42 10.02
C MET A 165 17.50 -10.70 11.10
N ASN A 166 17.87 -9.44 10.86
CA ASN A 166 18.66 -8.63 11.78
C ASN A 166 17.83 -8.03 12.93
N GLN A 167 16.51 -7.88 12.75
CA GLN A 167 15.57 -7.51 13.81
C GLN A 167 15.33 -8.69 14.76
N LYS A 168 16.34 -9.03 15.56
CA LYS A 168 16.19 -9.93 16.70
C LYS A 168 15.22 -9.28 17.70
N GLN A 169 14.08 -9.93 17.93
CA GLN A 169 13.17 -9.75 19.07
C GLN A 169 12.20 -8.55 19.10
N GLU A 170 12.32 -7.53 18.24
CA GLU A 170 11.28 -6.49 18.18
C GLU A 170 10.09 -6.92 17.32
N VAL A 171 8.87 -6.66 17.80
CA VAL A 171 7.63 -6.91 17.06
C VAL A 171 7.61 -5.97 15.85
N ILE A 172 7.61 -6.51 14.64
CA ILE A 172 7.42 -5.68 13.44
C ILE A 172 6.03 -5.06 13.53
N ARG A 173 6.01 -3.72 13.54
CA ARG A 173 4.78 -2.92 13.48
C ARG A 173 3.93 -3.37 12.29
N GLY A 174 2.63 -3.57 12.51
CA GLY A 174 1.68 -4.03 11.49
C GLY A 174 1.22 -5.48 11.62
N ILE A 175 2.08 -6.40 12.08
CA ILE A 175 1.69 -7.81 12.33
C ILE A 175 1.24 -8.02 13.78
N GLU A 176 1.45 -7.05 14.67
CA GLU A 176 1.12 -7.07 16.11
C GLU A 176 -0.21 -7.78 16.44
N ARG A 177 -1.30 -7.41 15.76
CA ARG A 177 -2.64 -7.97 16.00
C ARG A 177 -2.77 -9.45 15.66
N TYR A 178 -1.95 -9.94 14.73
CA TYR A 178 -1.92 -11.33 14.33
C TYR A 178 -0.82 -12.11 15.10
N MET A 179 0.06 -11.42 15.84
CA MET A 179 1.22 -12.01 16.51
C MET A 179 0.92 -12.61 17.89
N ALA A 180 -0.36 -12.68 18.30
CA ALA A 180 -0.76 -13.45 19.49
C ALA A 180 -0.28 -14.93 19.44
N LEU A 181 0.08 -15.44 18.25
CA LEU A 181 0.66 -16.77 18.03
C LEU A 181 2.21 -16.83 18.07
N LYS A 182 2.92 -15.69 18.11
CA LYS A 182 4.40 -15.69 18.19
C LYS A 182 4.93 -16.17 19.53
N SER A 183 4.14 -16.07 20.61
CA SER A 183 4.46 -16.70 21.89
C SER A 183 4.53 -18.23 21.80
N VAL A 184 3.92 -18.82 20.75
CA VAL A 184 3.87 -20.28 20.51
C VAL A 184 4.93 -20.72 19.51
N ILE A 185 5.41 -19.83 18.63
CA ILE A 185 6.28 -20.18 17.52
C ILE A 185 7.52 -19.26 17.54
N ASN A 186 8.65 -19.83 17.99
CA ASN A 186 9.96 -19.20 18.09
C ASN A 186 10.61 -18.97 16.71
N THR A 187 9.89 -18.36 15.77
CA THR A 187 10.33 -18.22 14.38
C THR A 187 10.82 -16.80 14.06
N GLU A 188 11.99 -16.78 13.42
CA GLU A 188 12.53 -15.65 12.66
C GLU A 188 11.49 -15.13 11.65
N TYR A 189 11.50 -13.83 11.39
CA TYR A 189 10.61 -13.22 10.40
C TYR A 189 10.89 -13.79 9.01
N SER A 190 9.86 -14.33 8.36
CA SER A 190 9.99 -14.96 7.04
C SER A 190 8.74 -14.72 6.18
N PRO A 191 8.82 -14.92 4.85
CA PRO A 191 7.66 -14.81 3.96
C PRO A 191 6.46 -15.68 4.37
N ARG A 192 6.72 -16.76 5.12
CA ARG A 192 5.67 -17.64 5.68
C ARG A 192 4.71 -16.90 6.60
N VAL A 193 5.19 -15.88 7.32
CA VAL A 193 4.35 -15.03 8.18
C VAL A 193 3.30 -14.31 7.34
N ASN A 194 3.66 -13.80 6.16
CA ASN A 194 2.71 -13.14 5.26
C ASN A 194 1.65 -14.11 4.73
N ILE A 195 2.01 -15.37 4.43
CA ILE A 195 1.03 -16.37 4.00
C ILE A 195 0.02 -16.66 5.11
N TRP A 196 0.49 -16.74 6.36
CA TRP A 196 -0.39 -16.94 7.50
C TRP A 196 -1.31 -15.74 7.75
N VAL A 197 -0.77 -14.51 7.74
CA VAL A 197 -1.57 -13.27 7.88
C VAL A 197 -2.57 -13.12 6.73
N LEU A 198 -2.19 -13.51 5.49
CA LEU A 198 -3.12 -13.55 4.38
C LEU A 198 -4.27 -14.52 4.66
N GLY A 199 -3.98 -15.71 5.21
CA GLY A 199 -5.01 -16.65 5.65
C GLY A 199 -6.00 -16.00 6.63
N CYS A 200 -5.49 -15.29 7.64
CA CYS A 200 -6.31 -14.54 8.58
C CYS A 200 -7.12 -13.42 7.90
N THR A 201 -6.50 -12.68 6.96
CA THR A 201 -7.17 -11.59 6.22
C THR A 201 -8.27 -12.12 5.31
N VAL A 202 -8.03 -13.24 4.64
CA VAL A 202 -9.04 -13.92 3.81
C VAL A 202 -10.17 -14.45 4.68
N TYR A 203 -9.86 -15.02 5.84
CA TYR A 203 -10.86 -15.44 6.81
C TYR A 203 -11.70 -14.25 7.28
N GLU A 204 -11.07 -13.14 7.66
CA GLU A 204 -11.75 -11.89 8.08
C GLU A 204 -12.65 -11.33 6.97
N LEU A 205 -12.18 -11.37 5.71
CA LEU A 205 -12.96 -10.96 4.53
C LEU A 205 -14.19 -11.86 4.30
N ILE A 206 -14.07 -13.17 4.55
CA ILE A 206 -15.15 -14.14 4.34
C ILE A 206 -16.15 -14.14 5.50
N MET A 207 -15.67 -14.09 6.75
CA MET A 207 -16.49 -14.24 7.96
C MET A 207 -17.02 -12.91 8.48
N GLY A 208 -16.42 -11.80 8.08
CA GLY A 208 -16.85 -10.47 8.50
C GLY A 208 -16.49 -10.12 9.95
N HIS A 209 -15.48 -10.77 10.55
CA HIS A 209 -14.86 -10.44 11.83
C HIS A 209 -13.45 -11.05 11.93
#